data_AF-A0A257LJY3-F1
#
_entry.id   AF-A0A257LJY3-F1
#
_cell.length_a   1.000
_cell.length_b   1.000
_cell.length_c   1.000
_cell.angle_alpha   90.00
_cell.angle_beta   90.00
_cell.angle_gamma   90.00
#
_symmetry.space_group_name_H-M   'P 1'
#
loop_
_entity.id
_entity.type
_entity.pdbx_description
1 polymer ?
#
loop_
_entity_poly.entity_id
_entity_poly.type
_entity_poly.pdbx_seq_one_letter_code
_entity_poly.pdbx_strand_id
1 'polypeptide(L)'
;MQVGWIALKRDGRSLDAREEFIAKLGRPVVFEFEDLQGRPVTLALEPRLLDFDRQVARDLAGGVRYLRFDQFETGSMRWLSEELKTHRAAPGVIIDLRQNRGGNALV
;
A
#
# COMPACT_ATOMS: atom_id res chain seq x y z
N MET A 1 11.32 -14.74 -5.49
CA MET A 1 11.23 -13.90 -6.70
C MET A 1 12.29 -12.82 -6.63
N GLN A 2 12.88 -12.44 -7.75
CA GLN A 2 13.85 -11.35 -7.84
C GLN A 2 13.41 -10.35 -8.93
N VAL A 3 13.89 -9.11 -8.80
CA VAL A 3 13.69 -8.09 -9.83
C VAL A 3 14.33 -8.55 -11.14
N GLY A 4 13.62 -8.35 -12.25
CA GLY A 4 14.05 -8.73 -13.59
C GLY A 4 13.66 -10.15 -14.03
N TRP A 5 13.07 -10.96 -13.14
CA TRP A 5 12.45 -12.22 -13.56
C TRP A 5 11.13 -11.97 -14.29
N ILE A 6 10.81 -12.81 -15.27
CA ILE A 6 9.59 -12.67 -16.10
C ILE A 6 8.59 -13.74 -15.70
N ALA A 7 7.37 -13.36 -15.31
CA ALA A 7 6.30 -14.33 -15.05
C ALA A 7 5.72 -14.85 -16.37
N LEU A 8 5.64 -16.17 -16.53
CA LEU A 8 5.17 -16.83 -17.75
C LEU A 8 3.80 -17.48 -17.54
N LYS A 9 3.63 -18.20 -16.43
CA LYS A 9 2.39 -18.92 -16.11
C LYS A 9 1.94 -18.68 -14.69
N ARG A 10 0.63 -18.80 -14.48
CA ARG A 10 -0.03 -18.85 -13.18
C ARG A 10 -0.95 -20.08 -13.14
N ASP A 11 -0.78 -20.91 -12.12
CA ASP A 11 -1.52 -22.15 -11.89
C ASP A 11 -1.58 -23.04 -13.16
N GLY A 12 -0.44 -23.16 -13.85
CA GLY A 12 -0.27 -23.95 -15.07
C GLY A 12 -0.80 -23.30 -16.36
N ARG A 13 -1.38 -22.10 -16.30
CA ARG A 13 -1.91 -21.36 -17.45
C ARG A 13 -1.02 -20.20 -17.82
N SER A 14 -0.77 -19.99 -19.12
CA SER A 14 -0.04 -18.81 -19.61
C SER A 14 -0.75 -17.53 -19.18
N LEU A 15 0.04 -16.54 -18.78
CA LEU A 15 -0.49 -15.22 -18.42
C LEU A 15 -0.97 -14.48 -19.68
N ASP A 16 -2.21 -14.01 -19.66
CA ASP A 16 -2.76 -13.08 -20.65
C ASP A 16 -2.86 -11.69 -20.01
N ALA A 17 -2.33 -10.67 -20.69
CA ALA A 17 -2.37 -9.28 -20.23
C ALA A 17 -3.78 -8.72 -20.06
N ARG A 18 -4.79 -9.36 -20.67
CA ARG A 18 -6.20 -8.96 -20.55
C ARG A 18 -6.96 -9.70 -19.45
N GLU A 19 -6.34 -10.71 -18.83
CA GLU A 19 -7.00 -11.49 -17.79
C GLU A 19 -6.95 -10.76 -16.44
N GLU A 20 -8.11 -10.38 -15.92
CA GLU A 20 -8.22 -9.94 -14.54
C GLU A 20 -8.06 -11.13 -13.58
N PHE A 21 -7.16 -10.98 -12.61
CA PHE A 21 -6.94 -11.98 -11.58
C PHE A 21 -6.98 -11.36 -10.19
N ILE A 22 -7.83 -11.93 -9.34
CA ILE A 22 -7.96 -11.55 -7.94
C ILE A 22 -7.47 -12.72 -7.08
N ALA A 23 -6.34 -12.52 -6.42
CA ALA A 23 -5.79 -13.51 -5.49
C ALA A 23 -6.71 -13.69 -4.27
N LYS A 24 -6.86 -14.92 -3.79
CA LYS A 24 -7.65 -15.23 -2.59
C LYS A 24 -6.72 -15.50 -1.42
N LEU A 25 -6.95 -14.84 -0.29
CA LEU A 25 -6.20 -15.09 0.94
C LEU A 25 -6.31 -16.56 1.35
N GLY A 26 -5.21 -17.11 1.86
CA GLY A 26 -5.11 -18.52 2.26
C GLY A 26 -5.12 -19.52 1.11
N ARG A 27 -5.09 -19.06 -0.15
CA ARG A 27 -4.91 -19.91 -1.33
C ARG A 27 -3.59 -19.56 -2.01
N PRO A 28 -2.52 -20.35 -1.83
CA PRO A 28 -1.29 -20.13 -2.55
C PRO A 28 -1.51 -20.17 -4.07
N VAL A 29 -0.78 -19.33 -4.77
CA VAL A 29 -0.81 -19.21 -6.23
C VAL A 29 0.53 -19.67 -6.77
N VAL A 30 0.54 -20.62 -7.70
CA VAL A 30 1.79 -21.14 -8.28
C VAL A 30 2.14 -20.34 -9.52
N PHE A 31 3.31 -19.72 -9.51
CA PHE A 31 3.84 -19.01 -10.67
C PHE A 31 5.04 -19.75 -11.27
N GLU A 32 5.09 -19.77 -12.60
CA GLU A 32 6.30 -20.12 -13.34
C GLU A 32 6.93 -18.84 -13.87
N PHE A 33 8.22 -18.66 -13.57
CA PHE A 33 9.03 -17.53 -14.00
C PHE A 33 10.15 -18.00 -14.92
N GLU A 34 10.69 -17.07 -15.69
CA GLU A 34 12.01 -17.16 -16.28
C GLU A 34 12.97 -16.27 -15.49
N ASP A 35 14.11 -16.82 -15.06
CA ASP A 35 15.17 -16.08 -14.37
C ASP A 35 16.03 -15.26 -15.36
N LEU A 36 17.00 -14.49 -14.84
CA LEU A 36 17.89 -13.66 -15.65
C LEU A 36 18.83 -14.45 -16.58
N GLN A 37 18.92 -15.77 -16.43
CA GLN A 37 19.70 -16.66 -17.28
C GLN A 37 18.80 -17.44 -18.26
N GLY A 38 17.51 -17.10 -18.36
CA GLY A 38 16.56 -17.79 -19.22
C GLY A 38 16.08 -19.13 -18.66
N ARG A 39 16.30 -19.42 -17.37
CA ARG A 39 15.94 -20.71 -16.78
C ARG A 39 14.58 -20.65 -16.09
N PRO A 40 13.75 -21.71 -16.20
CA PRO A 40 12.46 -21.74 -15.55
C PRO A 40 12.61 -21.88 -14.03
N VAL A 41 11.82 -21.11 -13.28
CA VAL A 41 11.71 -21.19 -11.82
C VAL A 41 10.25 -21.21 -11.41
N THR A 42 9.81 -22.26 -10.70
CA THR A 42 8.45 -22.37 -10.17
C THR A 42 8.41 -21.99 -8.69
N LEU A 43 7.48 -21.10 -8.31
CA LEU A 43 7.29 -20.66 -6.93
C LEU A 43 5.80 -20.70 -6.56
N ALA A 44 5.48 -21.27 -5.40
CA ALA A 44 4.19 -21.05 -4.75
C ALA A 44 4.27 -19.75 -3.92
N LEU A 45 3.43 -18.78 -4.25
CA LEU A 45 3.37 -17.49 -3.57
C LEU A 45 2.09 -17.43 -2.72
N GLU A 46 2.24 -17.10 -1.44
CA GLU A 46 1.12 -16.89 -0.53
C GLU A 46 0.60 -15.45 -0.63
N PRO A 47 -0.65 -15.23 -1.03
CA PRO A 47 -1.24 -13.90 -1.01
C PRO A 47 -1.31 -13.36 0.43
N ARG A 48 -0.86 -12.12 0.61
CA ARG A 48 -0.98 -11.39 1.87
C ARG A 48 -1.68 -10.07 1.62
N LEU A 49 -2.38 -9.58 2.63
CA LEU A 49 -2.85 -8.21 2.64
C LEU A 49 -1.64 -7.29 2.68
N LEU A 50 -1.57 -6.37 1.72
CA LEU A 50 -0.63 -5.27 1.72
C LEU A 50 -1.37 -4.05 2.26
N ASP A 51 -0.88 -3.53 3.36
CA ASP A 51 -1.29 -2.24 3.86
C ASP A 51 -0.41 -1.17 3.17
N PHE A 52 -1.05 -0.38 2.31
CA PHE A 52 -0.40 0.74 1.63
C PHE A 52 -0.72 2.08 2.31
N ASP A 53 -1.54 2.07 3.36
CA ASP A 53 -1.98 3.30 3.97
C ASP A 53 -0.83 3.94 4.72
N ARG A 54 -0.59 5.21 4.39
CA ARG A 54 0.57 5.93 4.88
C ARG A 54 0.15 7.15 5.69
N GLN A 55 0.53 7.15 6.96
CA GLN A 55 0.55 8.33 7.79
C GLN A 55 1.91 9.02 7.66
N VAL A 56 1.92 10.32 7.38
CA VAL A 56 3.15 11.12 7.32
C VAL A 56 2.95 12.38 8.15
N ALA A 57 3.88 12.60 9.09
CA ALA A 57 3.96 13.82 9.87
C ALA A 57 5.37 14.42 9.73
N ARG A 58 5.46 15.73 9.51
CA ARG A 58 6.73 16.47 9.53
C ARG A 58 6.51 17.95 9.73
N ASP A 59 7.55 18.64 10.19
CA ASP A 59 7.55 20.09 10.29
C ASP A 59 8.02 20.73 8.97
N LEU A 60 7.40 21.84 8.62
CA LEU A 60 7.76 22.67 7.48
C LEU A 60 8.43 23.97 7.95
N ALA A 61 8.98 24.72 7.00
CA ALA A 61 9.49 26.05 7.26
C ALA A 61 8.43 26.92 7.94
N GLY A 62 8.86 27.72 8.92
CA GLY A 62 7.95 28.54 9.72
C GLY A 62 7.19 27.78 10.80
N GLY A 63 7.54 26.52 11.10
CA GLY A 63 6.95 25.74 12.19
C GLY A 63 5.56 25.16 11.88
N VAL A 64 5.11 25.26 10.63
CA VAL A 64 3.83 24.68 10.19
C VAL A 64 3.90 23.16 10.23
N ARG A 65 2.89 22.50 10.79
CA ARG A 65 2.80 21.04 10.82
C ARG A 65 2.18 20.49 9.53
N TYR A 66 2.84 19.55 8.88
CA TYR A 66 2.30 18.83 7.72
C TYR A 66 1.84 17.44 8.12
N LEU A 67 0.59 17.11 7.80
CA LEU A 67 -0.04 15.83 8.10
C LEU A 67 -0.67 15.25 6.82
N ARG A 68 -0.40 13.98 6.54
CA ARG A 68 -0.98 13.24 5.41
C ARG A 68 -1.43 11.85 5.88
N PHE A 69 -2.59 11.41 5.40
CA PHE A 69 -3.11 10.07 5.62
C PHE A 69 -4.04 9.64 4.47
N ASP A 70 -4.09 8.34 4.19
CA ASP A 70 -4.67 7.81 2.95
C ASP A 70 -6.14 7.36 3.10
N GLN A 71 -6.67 7.26 4.33
CA GLN A 71 -8.07 6.87 4.55
C GLN A 71 -8.68 7.48 5.83
N PHE A 72 -9.97 7.83 5.78
CA PHE A 72 -10.77 8.21 6.96
C PHE A 72 -11.23 6.96 7.71
N GLU A 73 -10.37 6.48 8.60
CA GLU A 73 -10.62 5.35 9.48
C GLU A 73 -10.19 5.65 10.92
N THR A 74 -10.64 4.83 11.87
CA THR A 74 -10.41 5.04 13.31
C THR A 74 -8.93 5.22 13.66
N GLY A 75 -8.04 4.44 13.06
CA GLY A 75 -6.59 4.55 13.28
C GLY A 75 -6.04 5.91 12.87
N SER A 76 -6.38 6.35 11.66
CA SER A 76 -5.97 7.65 11.11
C SER A 76 -6.60 8.83 11.86
N MET A 77 -7.86 8.73 12.31
CA MET A 77 -8.50 9.79 13.11
C MET A 77 -7.89 9.92 14.50
N ARG A 78 -7.57 8.79 15.15
CA ARG A 78 -6.85 8.79 16.42
C ARG A 78 -5.47 9.42 16.25
N TRP A 79 -4.71 9.00 15.24
CA TRP A 79 -3.40 9.55 14.94
C TRP A 79 -3.45 11.06 14.68
N LEU A 80 -4.38 11.52 13.83
CA LEU A 80 -4.57 12.94 13.53
C LEU A 80 -4.86 13.76 14.80
N SER A 81 -5.75 13.28 15.66
CA SER A 81 -6.04 13.91 16.95
C SER A 81 -4.77 14.06 17.81
N GLU A 82 -3.95 13.01 17.92
CA GLU A 82 -2.73 13.06 18.73
C GLU A 82 -1.68 14.01 18.15
N GLU A 83 -1.53 14.04 16.82
CA GLU A 83 -0.64 14.99 16.14
C GLU A 83 -1.04 16.45 16.41
N LEU A 84 -2.34 16.76 16.32
CA LEU A 84 -2.87 18.10 16.58
C LEU A 84 -2.70 18.52 18.05
N LYS A 85 -2.95 17.62 19.00
CA LYS A 85 -2.77 17.90 20.43
C LYS A 85 -1.31 18.13 20.80
N THR A 86 -0.43 17.28 20.27
CA THR A 86 1.02 17.33 20.54
C THR A 86 1.63 18.62 19.98
N HIS A 87 1.22 19.02 18.78
CA HIS A 87 1.75 20.19 18.08
C HIS A 87 0.81 21.41 18.15
N ARG A 88 0.02 21.53 19.24
CA ARG A 88 -0.96 22.62 19.41
C ARG A 88 -0.38 24.04 19.35
N ALA A 89 0.93 24.18 19.53
CA ALA A 89 1.65 25.44 19.46
C ALA A 89 2.14 25.79 18.04
N ALA A 90 1.97 24.90 17.06
CA ALA A 90 2.33 25.19 15.67
C ALA A 90 1.49 26.36 15.14
N PRO A 91 2.08 27.32 14.41
CA PRO A 91 1.36 28.47 13.86
C PRO A 91 0.35 28.10 12.76
N GLY A 92 0.40 26.88 12.24
CA GLY A 92 -0.56 26.37 11.27
C GLY A 92 -0.38 24.88 11.00
N VAL A 93 -1.38 24.28 10.36
CA VAL A 93 -1.38 22.88 9.95
C VAL A 93 -1.82 22.76 8.49
N ILE A 94 -1.13 21.93 7.72
CA ILE A 94 -1.53 21.52 6.37
C ILE A 94 -1.96 20.05 6.44
N ILE A 95 -3.20 19.78 6.01
CA ILE A 95 -3.74 18.42 5.88
C ILE A 95 -3.75 18.06 4.39
N ASP A 96 -2.91 17.11 3.98
CA ASP A 96 -2.84 16.62 2.61
C ASP A 96 -3.71 15.37 2.42
N LEU A 97 -4.79 15.54 1.66
CA LEU A 97 -5.75 14.50 1.31
C LEU A 97 -5.69 14.10 -0.17
N ARG A 98 -4.66 14.50 -0.93
CA ARG A 98 -4.60 14.29 -2.40
C ARG A 98 -4.59 12.82 -2.84
N GLN A 99 -4.34 11.89 -1.93
CA GLN A 99 -4.42 10.44 -2.19
C GLN A 99 -5.36 9.75 -1.20
N ASN A 100 -6.12 10.53 -0.44
CA ASN A 100 -7.08 9.98 0.48
C ASN A 100 -8.24 9.38 -0.32
N ARG A 101 -8.53 8.11 -0.11
CA ARG A 101 -9.54 7.36 -0.87
C ARG A 101 -10.94 7.47 -0.26
N GLY A 102 -11.14 8.37 0.70
CA GLY A 102 -12.35 8.48 1.50
C GLY A 102 -12.28 7.57 2.72
N GLY A 103 -13.43 7.09 3.17
CA GLY A 103 -13.55 6.24 4.35
C GLY A 103 -14.97 6.27 4.89
N ASN A 104 -15.13 6.03 6.18
CA ASN A 104 -16.45 5.94 6.79
C ASN A 104 -16.89 7.32 7.32
N ALA A 105 -18.01 7.84 6.80
CA ALA A 105 -18.60 9.12 7.24
C ALA A 105 -19.40 9.03 8.55
N LEU A 106 -19.57 7.81 9.10
CA LEU A 106 -20.30 7.53 10.34
C LEU A 106 -19.39 7.29 11.55
N VAL A 107 -18.09 7.61 11.44
CA VAL A 107 -17.15 7.59 12.57
C VAL A 107 -17.28 8.88 13.37
#